data_AF-A0A9D2CM64-F1
#
_entry.id   AF-A0A9D2CM64-F1
#
_cell.length_a   1.000
_cell.length_b   1.000
_cell.length_c   1.000
_cell.angle_alpha   90.00
_cell.angle_beta   90.00
_cell.angle_gamma   90.00
#
_symmetry.space_group_name_H-M   'P 1'
#
loop_
_entity.id
_entity.type
_entity.pdbx_description
1 polymer ?
#
loop_
_entity_poly.entity_id
_entity_poly.type
_entity_poly.pdbx_seq_one_letter_code
_entity_poly.pdbx_strand_id
1 'polypeptide(L)' 'MFDRDDTKLWFAMSAPYQNELRVQRLLDKASIECFIPMCYKAILRNGKKYRVWQPAVSNLVFVRATR' A
#
# COMPACT_ATOMS: atom_id res chain seq x y z
N MET A 1 31.26 15.21 -9.38
CA MET A 1 30.65 13.98 -9.89
C MET A 1 29.50 13.66 -8.95
N PHE A 2 28.26 13.88 -9.39
CA PHE A 2 27.08 13.50 -8.61
C PHE A 2 26.75 12.08 -9.04
N ASP A 3 26.91 11.11 -8.14
CA ASP A 3 26.31 9.79 -8.29
C ASP A 3 24.81 10.02 -8.50
N ARG A 4 24.35 9.85 -9.74
CA ARG A 4 22.93 9.67 -10.01
C ARG A 4 22.62 8.28 -9.51
N ASP A 5 22.26 8.21 -8.23
CA ASP A 5 21.74 7.00 -7.63
C ASP A 5 20.33 6.78 -8.20
N ASP A 6 20.28 6.36 -9.48
CA ASP A 6 19.08 5.88 -10.20
C ASP A 6 18.54 4.57 -9.58
N THR A 7 19.09 4.16 -8.43
CA THR A 7 18.63 3.04 -7.64
C THR A 7 17.24 3.33 -7.11
N LYS A 8 16.26 2.61 -7.65
CA LYS A 8 14.89 2.62 -7.13
C LYS A 8 14.86 2.02 -5.73
N LEU A 9 14.46 2.79 -4.74
CA LEU A 9 14.28 2.39 -3.35
C LEU A 9 12.79 2.31 -2.99
N TRP A 10 12.49 1.56 -1.93
CA TRP A 10 11.16 1.52 -1.34
C TRP A 10 11.02 2.55 -0.23
N PHE A 11 10.00 3.40 -0.36
CA PHE A 11 9.65 4.41 0.63
C PHE A 11 8.28 4.08 1.24
N ALA A 12 8.12 4.37 2.53
CA ALA A 12 6.83 4.30 3.20
C ALA A 12 6.10 5.64 3.11
N MET A 13 4.86 5.61 2.64
CA MET A 13 3.95 6.74 2.54
C MET A 13 2.74 6.53 3.45
N SER A 14 2.35 7.57 4.17
CA SER A 14 1.11 7.57 4.96
C SER A 14 -0.10 7.81 4.06
N ALA A 15 -1.12 6.96 4.17
CA ALA A 15 -2.38 7.05 3.43
C ALA A 15 -3.56 7.19 4.39
N PRO A 16 -3.84 8.39 4.92
CA PRO A 16 -4.83 8.58 5.96
C PRO A 16 -6.25 8.20 5.50
N TYR A 17 -7.09 7.82 6.46
CA TYR A 17 -8.50 7.43 6.28
C TYR A 17 -8.74 6.16 5.44
N GLN A 18 -7.88 5.14 5.56
CA GLN A 18 -8.02 3.88 4.80
C GLN A 18 -8.13 4.10 3.28
N ASN A 19 -7.41 5.11 2.79
CA ASN A 19 -7.39 5.45 1.37
C ASN A 19 -6.32 4.67 0.61
N GLU A 20 -5.74 3.60 1.16
CA GLU A 20 -4.62 2.88 0.56
C GLU A 20 -4.99 2.40 -0.86
N LEU A 21 -6.20 1.85 -1.04
CA LEU A 21 -6.71 1.41 -2.35
C LEU A 21 -6.92 2.56 -3.33
N ARG A 22 -7.29 3.75 -2.84
CA ARG A 22 -7.45 4.94 -3.69
C ARG A 22 -6.09 5.48 -4.11
N VAL A 23 -5.13 5.49 -3.19
CA VAL A 23 -3.74 5.88 -3.44
C VAL A 23 -3.11 4.94 -4.45
N GLN A 24 -3.29 3.63 -4.32
CA GLN A 24 -2.84 2.65 -5.31
C GLN A 24 -3.35 2.98 -6.71
N ARG A 25 -4.64 3.25 -6.88
CA ARG A 25 -5.20 3.64 -8.20
C ARG A 25 -4.61 4.93 -8.76
N LEU A 26 -4.24 5.89 -7.90
CA LEU A 26 -3.60 7.13 -8.34
C LEU A 26 -2.15 6.87 -8.77
N LEU A 27 -1.45 6.02 -8.05
CA LEU A 27 -0.07 5.63 -8.35
C LEU A 27 0.01 4.78 -9.63
N ASP A 28 -0.93 3.85 -9.81
CA ASP A 28 -1.05 3.06 -11.04
C ASP A 28 -1.24 3.96 -12.27
N LYS A 29 -2.05 5.04 -12.14
CA LYS A 29 -2.22 6.04 -13.21
C LYS A 29 -0.96 6.86 -13.49
N ALA A 30 -0.14 7.07 -12.46
CA ALA A 30 1.14 7.76 -12.57
C ALA A 30 2.28 6.80 -12.99
N SER A 31 1.99 5.52 -13.26
CA SER A 31 2.98 4.47 -13.51
C SER A 31 4.03 4.33 -12.40
N ILE A 32 3.64 4.63 -11.16
CA ILE A 32 4.48 4.48 -9.97
C ILE A 32 4.13 3.16 -9.32
N GLU A 33 5.13 2.32 -9.13
CA GLU A 33 4.93 1.03 -8.48
C GLU A 33 4.71 1.21 -6.99
N CYS A 34 3.68 0.53 -6.48
CA CYS A 34 3.32 0.57 -5.08
C CYS A 34 2.95 -0.82 -4.55
N PHE A 35 3.10 -0.99 -3.24
CA PHE A 35 2.80 -2.22 -2.54
C PHE A 35 2.04 -1.90 -1.25
N ILE A 36 0.88 -2.55 -1.08
CA ILE A 36 0.09 -2.48 0.15
C ILE A 36 0.15 -3.88 0.76
N PRO A 37 0.66 -4.04 2.00
CA PRO A 37 0.67 -5.33 2.64
C PRO A 37 -0.76 -5.72 2.98
N MET A 38 -1.26 -6.78 2.36
CA MET A 38 -2.62 -7.26 2.54
C MET A 38 -2.61 -8.60 3.29
N CYS A 39 -3.63 -8.84 4.12
CA CYS A 39 -3.78 -10.09 4.85
C CYS A 39 -5.25 -10.53 4.95
N TYR A 40 -5.46 -11.83 5.18
CA TYR A 40 -6.77 -12.37 5.52
C TYR A 40 -7.01 -12.24 7.01
N LYS A 41 -8.08 -11.57 7.42
CA LYS A 41 -8.56 -11.59 8.81
C LYS A 41 -9.90 -12.30 8.91
N ALA A 42 -10.09 -13.04 9.99
CA ALA A 42 -11.39 -13.59 10.33
C ALA A 42 -12.22 -12.50 11.02
N ILE A 43 -13.41 -12.21 10.49
CA ILE A 43 -14.38 -11.30 11.09
C ILE A 43 -15.67 -12.05 11.39
N LEU A 44 -16.38 -11.63 12.43
CA LEU A 44 -17.71 -12.12 12.73
C LEU A 44 -18.73 -11.10 12.21
N ARG A 45 -19.64 -11.51 11.32
CA ARG A 45 -20.79 -10.71 10.89
C ARG A 45 -22.06 -11.54 11.02
N ASN A 46 -23.08 -10.99 11.68
CA ASN A 46 -24.37 -11.66 11.90
C ASN A 46 -24.23 -13.10 12.44
N GLY A 47 -23.31 -13.30 13.40
CA GLY A 47 -23.04 -14.61 14.01
C GLY A 47 -22.29 -15.62 13.12
N LYS A 48 -21.96 -15.27 11.88
CA LYS A 48 -21.18 -16.11 10.95
C LYS A 48 -19.75 -15.60 10.83
N LYS A 49 -18.78 -16.52 10.79
CA LYS A 49 -17.35 -16.21 10.58
C LYS A 49 -17.07 -16.07 9.09
N TYR A 50 -16.45 -14.96 8.70
CA TYR A 50 -16.02 -14.66 7.34
C TYR A 50 -14.52 -14.40 7.31
N ARG A 51 -13.86 -14.73 6.20
CA ARG A 51 -12.49 -14.30 5.92
C ARG A 51 -12.55 -13.10 4.99
N VAL A 52 -11.98 -11.98 5.42
CA VAL A 52 -11.91 -10.76 4.61
C VAL A 52 -10.47 -10.46 4.24
N TRP A 53 -10.27 -10.02 3.00
CA TRP A 53 -9.00 -9.51 2.49
C TRP A 53 -8.92 -8.02 2.78
N GLN A 54 -7.95 -7.61 3.58
CA GLN A 54 -7.82 -6.21 4.00
C GLN A 54 -6.36 -5.83 4.24
N PRO A 55 -6.03 -4.53 4.34
CA PRO A 55 -4.69 -4.09 4.69
C PRO A 55 -4.23 -4.70 6.02
N ALA A 56 -3.03 -5.27 6.00
CA ALA A 56 -2.37 -5.80 7.19
C ALA A 56 -1.98 -4.67 8.15
N VAL A 57 -1.53 -3.55 7.58
CA VAL A 57 -1.23 -2.30 8.28
C VAL A 57 -2.10 -1.20 7.68
N SER A 58 -2.92 -0.56 8.50
CA SER A 58 -3.76 0.56 8.07
C SER A 58 -2.93 1.81 7.84
N ASN A 59 -3.34 2.59 6.85
CA ASN A 59 -2.79 3.88 6.45
C ASN A 59 -1.32 3.84 6.00
N LEU A 60 -0.85 2.71 5.49
CA LEU A 60 0.53 2.54 5.03
C LEU A 60 0.59 1.99 3.60
N VAL A 61 1.33 2.69 2.74
CA VAL A 61 1.60 2.27 1.35
C VAL A 61 3.10 2.34 1.11
N PHE A 62 3.68 1.29 0.52
CA PHE A 62 5.05 1.32 0.04
C PHE A 62 5.07 1.77 -1.41
N VAL A 63 6.03 2.63 -1.76
CA VAL A 63 6.18 3.19 -3.11
C VAL A 63 7.61 3.05 -3.57
N ARG A 64 7.80 2.70 -4.84
CA ARG A 64 9.12 2.55 -5.44
C ARG A 64 9.50 3.82 -6.20
N ALA A 65 10.49 4.55 -5.69
CA ALA A 65 10.93 5.82 -6.25
C ALA A 65 12.47 5.92 -6.23
N THR A 66 13.02 6.86 -7.01
CA THR A 66 14.43 7.26 -6.92
C THR A 66 14.58 8.37 -5.88
N ARG A 67 15.79 8.53 -5.34
CA ARG A 67 16.10 9.53 -4.30
C ARG A 67 16.23 10.94 -4.87
#